data_AF-A0A732GQR5-F1
#
_entry.id   AF-A0A732GQR5-F1
#
_cell.length_a   1.000
_cell.length_b   1.000
_cell.length_c   1.000
_cell.angle_alpha   90.00
_cell.angle_beta   90.00
_cell.angle_gamma   90.00
#
_symmetry.space_group_name_H-M   'P 1'
#
loop_
_entity.id
_entity.type
_entity.pdbx_description
1 polymer ?
#
loop_
_entity_poly.entity_id
_entity_poly.type
_entity_poly.pdbx_seq_one_letter_code
_entity_poly.pdbx_strand_id
1 'polypeptide(L)'
;MKLLKATQPSDDIDCLEQSMSNLAAAIADPSRVSILCALMDGRAWTATELSAVANIAPSTASAHLAKLLQNRLVSCLSQGRHRYYRLSGQDIAALLETLMGVSMQSEPKLNTRTPVHLRKARTCYDHLAGEVAVGIYDFMVEQEWLLTDRDLLSPIGIKKFQELGINFIPQTRRKCACGCLDWSERRYHLGGNAGALLLAAFEQKQWISRISGYREVVFTDSGKKAFNYFFNLTL
;
A
#
# COMPACT_ATOMS: atom_id res chain seq x y z
N MET A 1 44.47 -26.16 -23.14
CA MET A 1 43.86 -24.82 -23.29
C MET A 1 42.35 -25.00 -23.33
N LYS A 2 41.68 -24.96 -22.16
CA LYS A 2 40.20 -25.02 -22.08
C LYS A 2 39.70 -23.61 -22.34
N LEU A 3 39.04 -23.42 -23.49
CA LEU A 3 38.34 -22.18 -23.81
C LEU A 3 37.23 -21.97 -22.76
N LEU A 4 37.38 -20.90 -21.97
CA LEU A 4 36.31 -20.35 -21.16
C LEU A 4 35.18 -19.95 -22.13
N LYS A 5 34.07 -20.67 -22.05
CA LYS A 5 32.84 -20.31 -22.78
C LYS A 5 32.33 -19.02 -22.14
N ALA A 6 32.48 -17.90 -22.84
CA ALA A 6 31.86 -16.64 -22.42
C ALA A 6 30.35 -16.88 -22.32
N THR A 7 29.79 -16.67 -21.12
CA THR A 7 28.35 -16.64 -20.90
C THR A 7 27.79 -15.57 -21.84
N GLN A 8 26.94 -15.99 -22.78
CA GLN A 8 26.42 -15.10 -23.81
C GLN A 8 25.35 -14.19 -23.18
N PRO A 9 25.26 -12.91 -23.55
CA PRO A 9 24.24 -11.99 -23.04
C PRO A 9 22.79 -12.42 -23.35
N SER A 10 22.58 -13.38 -24.25
CA SER A 10 21.28 -14.01 -24.51
C SER A 10 20.79 -14.88 -23.34
N ASP A 11 21.70 -15.60 -22.68
CA ASP A 11 21.35 -16.54 -21.59
C ASP A 11 20.85 -15.79 -20.34
N ASP A 12 21.37 -14.57 -20.11
CA ASP A 12 20.97 -13.71 -18.99
C ASP A 12 19.62 -13.02 -19.24
N ILE A 13 19.30 -12.67 -20.49
CA ILE A 13 18.00 -12.10 -20.89
C ILE A 13 16.91 -13.18 -20.77
N ASP A 14 17.17 -14.39 -21.26
CA ASP A 14 16.24 -15.52 -21.16
C ASP A 14 15.94 -15.89 -19.69
N CYS A 15 16.95 -15.78 -18.82
CA CYS A 15 16.80 -15.97 -17.37
C CYS A 15 15.91 -14.89 -16.73
N LEU A 16 16.08 -13.63 -17.15
CA LEU A 16 15.28 -12.51 -16.67
C LEU A 16 13.81 -12.64 -17.11
N GLU A 17 13.56 -12.92 -18.39
CA GLU A 17 12.21 -13.11 -18.94
C GLU A 17 11.50 -14.28 -18.25
N GLN A 18 12.20 -15.39 -18.01
CA GLN A 18 11.64 -16.53 -17.30
C GLN A 18 11.33 -16.21 -15.83
N SER A 19 12.20 -15.46 -15.16
CA SER A 19 11.97 -14.98 -13.78
C SER A 19 10.75 -14.07 -13.69
N MET A 20 10.61 -13.12 -14.63
CA MET A 20 9.46 -12.24 -14.74
C MET A 20 8.17 -13.03 -15.00
N SER A 21 8.22 -14.00 -15.91
CA SER A 21 7.08 -14.88 -16.23
C SER A 21 6.64 -15.69 -15.01
N ASN A 22 7.59 -16.26 -14.24
CA ASN A 22 7.29 -17.00 -13.03
C ASN A 22 6.61 -16.14 -11.97
N LEU A 23 7.11 -14.92 -11.76
CA LEU A 23 6.53 -13.95 -10.83
C LEU A 23 5.13 -13.52 -11.28
N ALA A 24 4.94 -13.21 -12.57
CA ALA A 24 3.64 -12.89 -13.13
C ALA A 24 2.65 -14.05 -12.97
N ALA A 25 3.07 -15.29 -13.24
CA ALA A 25 2.25 -16.49 -13.05
C ALA A 25 1.91 -16.77 -11.58
N ALA A 26 2.78 -16.38 -10.65
CA ALA A 26 2.49 -16.42 -9.22
C ALA A 26 1.42 -15.40 -8.81
N ILE A 27 1.29 -14.28 -9.52
CA ILE A 27 0.26 -13.26 -9.27
C ILE A 27 -1.06 -13.58 -10.01
N ALA A 28 -0.99 -14.11 -11.23
CA ALA A 28 -2.11 -14.27 -12.17
C ALA A 28 -3.15 -15.34 -11.77
N ASP A 29 -3.77 -15.21 -10.60
CA ASP A 29 -4.88 -16.01 -10.10
C ASP A 29 -5.76 -15.17 -9.19
N PRO A 30 -7.09 -15.17 -9.38
CA PRO A 30 -8.00 -14.29 -8.64
C PRO A 30 -7.92 -14.45 -7.11
N SER A 31 -7.73 -15.67 -6.62
CA SER A 31 -7.64 -15.94 -5.18
C SER A 31 -6.30 -15.43 -4.63
N ARG A 32 -5.20 -15.61 -5.37
CA ARG A 32 -3.89 -15.07 -5.00
C ARG A 32 -3.88 -13.54 -5.01
N VAL A 33 -4.50 -12.92 -6.01
CA VAL A 33 -4.70 -11.46 -6.04
C VAL A 33 -5.49 -11.00 -4.82
N SER A 34 -6.59 -11.68 -4.48
CA SER A 34 -7.42 -11.34 -3.31
C SER A 34 -6.61 -11.43 -2.00
N ILE A 35 -5.80 -12.48 -1.84
CA ILE A 35 -4.87 -12.64 -0.70
C ILE A 35 -3.86 -11.48 -0.66
N LEU A 36 -3.19 -11.19 -1.79
CA LEU A 36 -2.19 -10.13 -1.87
C LEU A 36 -2.81 -8.74 -1.55
N CYS A 37 -4.02 -8.47 -2.04
CA CYS A 37 -4.80 -7.27 -1.73
C CYS A 37 -5.16 -7.13 -0.25
N ALA A 38 -5.41 -8.25 0.44
CA ALA A 38 -5.69 -8.27 1.88
C ALA A 38 -4.45 -7.88 2.69
N LEU A 39 -3.30 -8.44 2.32
CA LEU A 39 -2.00 -8.19 2.96
C LEU A 39 -1.46 -6.78 2.72
N MET A 40 -2.05 -6.03 1.79
CA MET A 40 -1.71 -4.62 1.56
C MET A 40 -1.97 -3.76 2.78
N ASP A 41 -2.73 -4.17 3.80
CA ASP A 41 -2.92 -3.35 5.02
C ASP A 41 -1.71 -3.34 5.99
N GLY A 42 -0.64 -4.06 5.63
CA GLY A 42 0.61 -4.13 6.40
C GLY A 42 0.56 -5.01 7.64
N ARG A 43 -0.58 -5.60 7.97
CA ARG A 43 -0.72 -6.54 9.08
C ARG A 43 -0.27 -7.94 8.66
N ALA A 44 0.03 -8.77 9.65
CA ALA A 44 0.29 -10.18 9.44
C ALA A 44 -1.00 -10.98 9.68
N TRP A 45 -1.38 -11.81 8.72
CA TRP A 45 -2.64 -12.56 8.69
C TRP A 45 -2.41 -14.07 8.75
N THR A 46 -3.33 -14.81 9.36
CA THR A 46 -3.30 -16.27 9.32
C THR A 46 -3.84 -16.82 8.00
N ALA A 47 -3.48 -18.07 7.66
CA ALA A 47 -4.02 -18.73 6.47
C ALA A 47 -5.56 -18.87 6.49
N THR A 48 -6.15 -19.03 7.67
CA THR A 48 -7.61 -19.14 7.84
C THR A 48 -8.33 -17.82 7.58
N GLU A 49 -7.77 -16.70 8.04
CA GLU A 49 -8.36 -15.38 7.76
C GLU A 49 -8.25 -15.07 6.26
N LEU A 50 -7.10 -15.38 5.64
CA LEU A 50 -6.90 -15.18 4.20
C LEU A 50 -7.79 -16.09 3.35
N SER A 51 -8.09 -17.31 3.80
CA SER A 51 -9.03 -18.19 3.10
C SER A 51 -10.45 -17.63 3.10
N ALA A 52 -10.85 -16.99 4.21
CA ALA A 52 -12.15 -16.31 4.30
C ALA A 52 -12.20 -15.10 3.35
N VAL A 53 -11.15 -14.27 3.32
CA VAL A 53 -11.09 -13.09 2.44
C VAL A 53 -11.15 -13.47 0.96
N ALA A 54 -10.45 -14.53 0.56
CA ALA A 54 -10.45 -15.00 -0.82
C ALA A 54 -11.63 -15.93 -1.17
N ASN A 55 -12.52 -16.23 -0.21
CA ASN A 55 -13.65 -17.15 -0.37
C ASN A 55 -13.24 -18.53 -0.93
N ILE A 56 -12.21 -19.14 -0.33
CA ILE A 56 -11.67 -20.44 -0.73
C ILE A 56 -11.49 -21.36 0.49
N ALA A 57 -11.32 -22.65 0.23
CA ALA A 57 -11.00 -23.62 1.27
C ALA A 57 -9.61 -23.34 1.90
N PRO A 58 -9.42 -23.61 3.21
CA PRO A 58 -8.11 -23.43 3.88
C PRO A 58 -6.95 -24.21 3.26
N SER A 59 -7.22 -25.39 2.70
CA SER A 59 -6.24 -26.20 1.97
C SER A 59 -5.77 -25.50 0.69
N THR A 60 -6.70 -24.90 -0.06
CA THR A 60 -6.41 -24.10 -1.26
C THR A 60 -5.62 -22.83 -0.90
N ALA A 61 -6.01 -22.13 0.18
CA ALA A 61 -5.28 -20.96 0.66
C ALA A 61 -3.83 -21.30 1.03
N SER A 62 -3.62 -22.45 1.69
CA SER A 62 -2.26 -22.91 2.04
C SER A 62 -1.40 -23.18 0.80
N ALA A 63 -1.97 -23.79 -0.25
CA ALA A 63 -1.28 -24.01 -1.52
C ALA A 63 -0.93 -22.68 -2.23
N HIS A 64 -1.86 -21.73 -2.25
CA HIS A 64 -1.63 -20.39 -2.77
C HIS A 64 -0.52 -19.65 -2.01
N LEU A 65 -0.57 -19.69 -0.67
CA LEU A 65 0.45 -19.06 0.17
C LEU A 65 1.83 -19.69 -0.06
N ALA A 66 1.92 -21.01 -0.25
CA ALA A 66 3.18 -21.66 -0.60
C ALA A 66 3.74 -21.15 -1.93
N LYS A 67 2.90 -21.02 -2.96
CA LYS A 67 3.32 -20.47 -4.27
C LYS A 67 3.76 -19.02 -4.18
N LEU A 68 3.06 -18.19 -3.40
CA LEU A 68 3.43 -16.80 -3.15
C LEU A 68 4.76 -16.69 -2.37
N LEU A 69 5.01 -17.61 -1.44
CA LEU A 69 6.24 -17.65 -0.65
C LEU A 69 7.45 -18.04 -1.50
N GLN A 70 7.30 -19.03 -2.38
CA GLN A 70 8.33 -19.47 -3.32
C GLN A 70 8.80 -18.32 -4.23
N ASN A 71 7.87 -17.43 -4.60
CA ASN A 71 8.14 -16.26 -5.44
C ASN A 71 8.45 -14.99 -4.63
N ARG A 72 8.66 -15.10 -3.30
CA ARG A 72 9.01 -13.99 -2.40
C ARG A 72 8.02 -12.81 -2.42
N LEU A 73 6.76 -13.05 -2.76
CA LEU A 73 5.70 -12.04 -2.70
C LEU A 73 5.21 -11.84 -1.26
N VAL A 74 5.28 -12.90 -0.46
CA VAL A 74 4.90 -12.90 0.96
C VAL A 74 6.00 -13.47 1.84
N SER A 75 6.03 -13.07 3.10
CA SER A 75 6.87 -13.64 4.15
C SER A 75 6.01 -14.31 5.22
N CYS A 76 6.54 -15.38 5.83
CA CYS A 76 5.88 -16.12 6.91
C CYS A 76 6.63 -15.91 8.23
N LEU A 77 5.88 -15.54 9.27
CA LEU A 77 6.33 -15.42 10.64
C LEU A 77 5.70 -16.56 11.44
N SER A 78 6.54 -17.38 12.07
CA SER A 78 6.07 -18.44 12.97
C SER A 78 6.00 -17.90 14.39
N GLN A 79 4.81 -17.95 14.99
CA GLN A 79 4.60 -17.58 16.40
C GLN A 79 3.81 -18.68 17.09
N GLY A 80 4.53 -19.52 17.85
CA GLY A 80 3.97 -20.72 18.46
C GLY A 80 3.42 -21.69 17.41
N ARG A 81 2.17 -22.13 17.59
CA ARG A 81 1.47 -23.03 16.65
C ARG A 81 0.91 -22.34 15.41
N HIS A 82 0.93 -21.00 15.36
CA HIS A 82 0.31 -20.21 14.30
C HIS A 82 1.37 -19.67 13.33
N ARG A 83 1.02 -19.68 12.05
CA ARG A 83 1.79 -19.06 10.97
C ARG A 83 1.07 -17.82 10.50
N TYR A 84 1.79 -16.71 10.47
CA TYR A 84 1.29 -15.41 10.01
C TYR A 84 2.01 -15.00 8.74
N TYR A 85 1.26 -14.43 7.79
CA TYR A 85 1.72 -14.05 6.47
C TYR A 85 1.57 -12.55 6.30
N ARG A 86 2.57 -11.91 5.69
CA ARG A 86 2.54 -10.49 5.31
C ARG A 86 3.24 -10.32 3.97
N LEU A 87 3.05 -9.18 3.30
CA LEU A 87 3.86 -8.86 2.11
C LEU A 87 5.36 -8.89 2.45
N SER A 88 6.18 -9.36 1.50
CA SER A 88 7.61 -9.52 1.74
C SER A 88 8.32 -8.17 1.96
N GLY A 89 7.81 -7.10 1.35
CA GLY A 89 8.39 -5.75 1.44
C GLY A 89 7.50 -4.68 0.79
N GLN A 90 7.94 -3.43 0.94
CA GLN A 90 7.27 -2.26 0.36
C GLN A 90 7.38 -2.21 -1.17
N ASP A 91 8.43 -2.81 -1.73
CA ASP A 91 8.62 -3.03 -3.17
C ASP A 91 7.50 -3.88 -3.77
N ILE A 92 7.11 -4.96 -3.10
CA ILE A 92 5.98 -5.81 -3.53
C ILE A 92 4.65 -5.03 -3.45
N ALA A 93 4.46 -4.24 -2.40
CA ALA A 93 3.27 -3.40 -2.28
C ALA A 93 3.17 -2.38 -3.43
N ALA A 94 4.28 -1.69 -3.75
CA ALA A 94 4.34 -0.74 -4.86
C ALA A 94 4.12 -1.40 -6.24
N LEU A 95 4.65 -2.62 -6.43
CA LEU A 95 4.37 -3.42 -7.62
C LEU A 95 2.88 -3.74 -7.77
N LEU A 96 2.25 -4.24 -6.70
CA LEU A 96 0.83 -4.59 -6.71
C LEU A 96 -0.03 -3.36 -6.98
N GLU A 97 0.31 -2.21 -6.39
CA GLU A 97 -0.36 -0.94 -6.65
C GLU A 97 -0.23 -0.51 -8.12
N THR A 98 0.97 -0.64 -8.71
CA THR A 98 1.20 -0.37 -10.14
C THR A 98 0.36 -1.29 -11.02
N LEU A 99 0.31 -2.60 -10.72
CA LEU A 99 -0.49 -3.58 -11.45
C LEU A 99 -2.00 -3.28 -11.36
N MET A 100 -2.49 -2.87 -10.19
CA MET A 100 -3.88 -2.42 -10.02
C MET A 100 -4.16 -1.18 -10.88
N GLY A 101 -3.24 -0.21 -10.91
CA GLY A 101 -3.34 0.98 -11.76
C GLY A 101 -3.42 0.63 -13.25
N VAL A 102 -2.51 -0.20 -13.76
CA VAL A 102 -2.44 -0.61 -15.17
C VAL A 102 -3.65 -1.46 -15.59
N SER A 103 -4.06 -2.42 -14.76
CA SER A 103 -5.21 -3.31 -15.08
C SER A 103 -6.52 -2.53 -15.24
N MET A 104 -6.67 -1.39 -14.56
CA MET A 104 -7.85 -0.51 -14.68
C MET A 104 -7.76 0.53 -15.80
N GLN A 105 -6.64 0.60 -16.54
CA GLN A 105 -6.52 1.44 -17.75
C GLN A 105 -7.19 0.81 -18.98
N SER A 106 -7.43 -0.50 -18.98
CA SER A 106 -7.86 -1.26 -20.16
C SER A 106 -9.38 -1.38 -20.37
N GLU A 107 -10.21 -0.72 -19.56
CA GLU A 107 -11.68 -0.78 -19.68
C GLU A 107 -12.31 0.62 -19.54
N PRO A 108 -13.02 1.16 -20.55
CA PRO A 108 -13.87 2.32 -20.36
C PRO A 108 -15.10 1.89 -19.56
N LYS A 109 -15.19 2.39 -18.31
CA LYS A 109 -16.34 2.28 -17.39
C LYS A 109 -16.76 0.84 -17.03
N LEU A 110 -15.94 0.16 -16.24
CA LEU A 110 -16.52 -0.72 -15.23
C LEU A 110 -16.97 0.16 -14.06
N ASN A 111 -18.29 0.19 -13.79
CA ASN A 111 -18.85 0.74 -12.56
C ASN A 111 -17.96 0.30 -11.40
N THR A 112 -17.33 1.26 -10.71
CA THR A 112 -16.42 1.00 -9.60
C THR A 112 -17.16 0.17 -8.55
N ARG A 113 -16.88 -1.15 -8.51
CA ARG A 113 -17.42 -2.09 -7.52
C ARG A 113 -16.87 -1.81 -6.12
N THR A 114 -15.89 -0.92 -5.99
CA THR A 114 -15.39 -0.41 -4.72
C THR A 114 -16.54 0.26 -3.96
N PRO A 115 -16.95 -0.30 -2.81
CA PRO A 115 -17.97 0.30 -1.97
C PRO A 115 -17.62 1.75 -1.65
N VAL A 116 -18.64 2.63 -1.59
CA VAL A 116 -18.47 4.09 -1.43
C VAL A 116 -17.59 4.42 -0.22
N HIS A 117 -17.72 3.68 0.87
CA HIS A 117 -16.93 3.87 2.08
C HIS A 117 -15.42 3.64 1.87
N LEU A 118 -15.02 2.61 1.11
CA LEU A 118 -13.61 2.36 0.79
C LEU A 118 -13.02 3.36 -0.21
N ARG A 119 -13.89 4.01 -1.00
CA ARG A 119 -13.49 5.10 -1.88
C ARG A 119 -13.23 6.38 -1.09
N LYS A 120 -14.09 6.67 -0.10
CA LYS A 120 -13.98 7.86 0.74
C LYS A 120 -12.68 7.89 1.53
N ALA A 121 -12.42 6.85 2.33
CA ALA A 121 -11.16 6.72 3.05
C ALA A 121 -10.83 5.27 3.43
N ARG A 122 -9.55 4.94 3.29
CA ARG A 122 -9.00 3.62 3.61
C ARG A 122 -7.52 3.71 3.95
N THR A 123 -6.91 2.60 4.34
CA THR A 123 -5.46 2.47 4.35
C THR A 123 -4.95 1.93 3.01
N CYS A 124 -3.92 2.54 2.41
CA CYS A 124 -3.22 1.94 1.27
C CYS A 124 -2.31 0.81 1.76
N TYR A 125 -1.38 1.18 2.65
CA TYR A 125 -0.57 0.26 3.45
C TYR A 125 -0.57 0.70 4.90
N ASP A 126 0.43 1.48 5.26
CA ASP A 126 0.56 2.12 6.56
C ASP A 126 0.24 3.62 6.51
N HIS A 127 -0.40 4.09 5.43
CA HIS A 127 -0.78 5.47 5.22
C HIS A 127 -2.20 5.58 4.66
N LEU A 128 -2.81 6.76 4.82
CA LEU A 128 -4.19 7.03 4.41
C LEU A 128 -4.30 7.10 2.88
N ALA A 129 -5.42 6.62 2.35
CA ALA A 129 -5.78 6.58 0.94
C ALA A 129 -7.29 6.82 0.75
N GLY A 130 -7.73 6.96 -0.51
CA GLY A 130 -9.07 7.37 -0.90
C GLY A 130 -9.20 8.87 -1.11
N GLU A 131 -10.41 9.30 -1.45
CA GLU A 131 -10.79 10.69 -1.76
C GLU A 131 -10.22 11.69 -0.75
N VAL A 132 -10.34 11.39 0.55
CA VAL A 132 -9.85 12.29 1.61
C VAL A 132 -8.33 12.41 1.62
N ALA A 133 -7.62 11.30 1.40
CA ALA A 133 -6.16 11.31 1.39
C ALA A 133 -5.59 12.04 0.18
N VAL A 134 -6.26 11.92 -0.97
CA VAL A 134 -5.96 12.70 -2.17
C VAL A 134 -6.18 14.18 -1.89
N GLY A 135 -7.31 14.56 -1.27
CA GLY A 135 -7.57 15.94 -0.88
C GLY A 135 -6.51 16.51 0.07
N ILE A 136 -6.01 15.72 1.02
CA ILE A 136 -4.90 16.14 1.90
C ILE A 136 -3.64 16.39 1.08
N TYR A 137 -3.32 15.48 0.16
CA TYR A 137 -2.11 15.60 -0.65
C TYR A 137 -2.17 16.82 -1.56
N ASP A 138 -3.30 17.06 -2.23
CA ASP A 138 -3.52 18.25 -3.05
C ASP A 138 -3.31 19.53 -2.25
N PHE A 139 -3.93 19.61 -1.06
CA PHE A 139 -3.76 20.74 -0.15
C PHE A 139 -2.29 20.93 0.24
N MET A 140 -1.59 19.85 0.59
CA MET A 140 -0.18 19.91 0.96
C MET A 140 0.71 20.37 -0.18
N VAL A 141 0.38 20.03 -1.42
CA VAL A 141 1.11 20.52 -2.61
C VAL A 141 0.79 22.00 -2.85
N GLU A 142 -0.48 22.40 -2.82
CA GLU A 142 -0.92 23.77 -3.03
C GLU A 142 -0.36 24.75 -1.97
N GLN A 143 -0.25 24.29 -0.73
CA GLN A 143 0.31 25.07 0.38
C GLN A 143 1.84 24.94 0.51
N GLU A 144 2.51 24.28 -0.44
CA GLU A 144 3.96 24.07 -0.48
C GLU A 144 4.53 23.32 0.74
N TRP A 145 3.75 22.43 1.35
CA TRP A 145 4.23 21.54 2.43
C TRP A 145 5.12 20.42 1.86
N LEU A 146 4.92 20.08 0.58
CA LEU A 146 5.63 19.02 -0.13
C LEU A 146 6.44 19.59 -1.30
N LEU A 147 7.68 19.12 -1.42
CA LEU A 147 8.51 19.28 -2.60
C LEU A 147 8.38 18.01 -3.45
N THR A 148 7.43 18.02 -4.39
CA THR A 148 7.03 16.85 -5.17
C THR A 148 8.13 16.32 -6.10
N ASP A 149 9.02 17.20 -6.55
CA ASP A 149 10.20 16.86 -7.35
C ASP A 149 11.25 16.05 -6.56
N ARG A 150 11.26 16.20 -5.23
CA ARG A 150 12.26 15.61 -4.34
C ARG A 150 11.71 14.56 -3.40
N ASP A 151 10.41 14.30 -3.38
CA ASP A 151 9.80 13.36 -2.45
C ASP A 151 10.11 13.75 -0.97
N LEU A 152 10.08 15.06 -0.66
CA LEU A 152 10.43 15.61 0.66
C LEU A 152 9.35 16.55 1.21
N LEU A 153 9.29 16.69 2.53
CA LEU A 153 8.61 17.81 3.18
C LEU A 153 9.47 19.07 3.07
N SER A 154 8.84 20.21 2.78
CA SER A 154 9.48 21.52 2.87
C SER A 154 9.70 21.92 4.34
N PRO A 155 10.53 22.94 4.62
CA PRO A 155 10.65 23.49 5.98
C PRO A 155 9.30 23.93 6.57
N ILE A 156 8.40 24.47 5.74
CA ILE A 156 7.03 24.83 6.13
C ILE A 156 6.24 23.58 6.48
N GLY A 157 6.31 22.54 5.63
CA GLY A 157 5.66 21.26 5.87
C GLY A 157 6.10 20.60 7.19
N ILE A 158 7.40 20.63 7.51
CA ILE A 158 7.92 20.11 8.78
C ILE A 158 7.32 20.86 9.97
N LYS A 159 7.27 22.20 9.92
CA LYS A 159 6.64 23.00 10.99
C LYS A 159 5.15 22.68 11.13
N LYS A 160 4.44 22.50 10.02
CA LYS A 160 3.01 22.14 10.03
C LYS A 160 2.77 20.73 10.57
N PHE A 161 3.67 19.78 10.31
CA PHE A 161 3.66 18.47 10.96
C PHE A 161 3.84 18.60 12.47
N GLN A 162 4.73 19.48 12.95
CA GLN A 162 4.88 19.75 14.38
C GLN A 162 3.61 20.36 15.01
N GLU A 163 2.94 21.27 14.30
CA GLU A 163 1.63 21.82 14.73
C GLU A 163 0.55 20.74 14.83
N LEU A 164 0.61 19.72 13.96
CA LEU A 164 -0.21 18.51 14.04
C LEU A 164 0.22 17.56 15.18
N GLY A 165 1.27 17.89 15.94
CA GLY A 165 1.82 17.07 17.01
C GLY A 165 2.70 15.92 16.51
N ILE A 166 3.20 16.00 15.27
CA ILE A 166 4.07 15.00 14.66
C ILE A 166 5.51 15.50 14.71
N ASN A 167 6.34 14.80 15.48
CA ASN A 167 7.77 15.04 15.43
C ASN A 167 8.37 14.32 14.22
N PHE A 168 8.56 15.05 13.12
CA PHE A 168 9.06 14.48 11.89
C PHE A 168 10.57 14.22 11.99
N ILE A 169 10.96 12.95 12.03
CA ILE A 169 12.36 12.51 12.01
C ILE A 169 12.61 11.80 10.66
N PRO A 170 13.47 12.34 9.79
CA PRO A 170 13.83 11.68 8.54
C PRO A 170 14.43 10.29 8.82
N GLN A 171 13.88 9.25 8.19
CA GLN A 171 14.42 7.90 8.28
C GLN A 171 15.33 7.62 7.09
N THR A 172 16.48 6.99 7.34
CA THR A 172 17.49 6.74 6.29
C THR A 172 17.13 5.61 5.33
N ARG A 173 16.26 4.67 5.74
CA ARG A 173 15.87 3.49 4.93
C ARG A 173 14.53 3.63 4.22
N ARG A 174 13.76 4.69 4.51
CA ARG A 174 12.41 4.90 4.00
C ARG A 174 12.33 6.27 3.36
N LYS A 175 11.67 6.37 2.19
CA LYS A 175 11.40 7.68 1.57
C LYS A 175 10.73 8.62 2.57
N CYS A 176 11.22 9.85 2.65
CA CYS A 176 10.76 10.88 3.57
C CYS A 176 9.26 11.17 3.37
N ALA A 177 8.88 11.54 2.15
CA ALA A 177 7.53 11.60 1.64
C ALA A 177 7.55 10.98 0.23
N CYS A 178 6.39 10.65 -0.34
CA CYS A 178 6.27 10.41 -1.78
C CYS A 178 4.81 10.49 -2.20
N GLY A 179 4.56 10.79 -3.47
CA GLY A 179 3.24 10.58 -4.06
C GLY A 179 2.97 9.09 -4.26
N CYS A 180 2.04 8.53 -3.48
CA CYS A 180 1.50 7.18 -3.66
C CYS A 180 0.27 7.28 -4.57
N LEU A 181 0.14 6.44 -5.60
CA LEU A 181 -0.93 6.59 -6.59
C LEU A 181 -2.20 5.90 -6.09
N ASP A 182 -3.24 6.68 -5.79
CA ASP A 182 -4.52 6.13 -5.34
C ASP A 182 -5.24 5.41 -6.49
N TRP A 183 -5.49 4.11 -6.34
CA TRP A 183 -6.16 3.32 -7.38
C TRP A 183 -7.65 3.66 -7.58
N SER A 184 -8.35 4.18 -6.57
CA SER A 184 -9.77 4.54 -6.70
C SER A 184 -9.97 5.92 -7.31
N GLU A 185 -9.11 6.87 -6.94
CA GLU A 185 -9.17 8.26 -7.40
C GLU A 185 -8.29 8.53 -8.63
N ARG A 186 -7.30 7.67 -8.90
CA ARG A 186 -6.24 7.86 -9.93
C ARG A 186 -5.43 9.14 -9.71
N ARG A 187 -5.21 9.50 -8.45
CA ARG A 187 -4.51 10.73 -8.04
C ARG A 187 -3.56 10.41 -6.91
N TYR A 188 -2.54 11.25 -6.71
CA TYR A 188 -1.56 11.01 -5.66
C TYR A 188 -2.13 11.30 -4.26
N HIS A 189 -1.76 10.46 -3.31
CA HIS A 189 -1.94 10.68 -1.87
C HIS A 189 -0.58 10.56 -1.17
N LEU A 190 -0.49 11.01 0.09
CA LEU A 190 0.79 11.03 0.80
C LEU A 190 1.23 9.63 1.24
N GLY A 191 2.32 9.14 0.65
CA GLY A 191 3.06 7.96 1.06
C GLY A 191 4.36 8.26 1.80
N GLY A 192 5.23 7.26 1.93
CA GLY A 192 6.51 7.39 2.61
C GLY A 192 6.39 7.47 4.14
N ASN A 193 7.42 7.97 4.82
CA ASN A 193 7.43 8.12 6.27
C ASN A 193 6.40 9.16 6.72
N ALA A 194 6.26 10.26 5.97
CA ALA A 194 5.29 11.32 6.24
C ALA A 194 3.85 10.80 6.23
N GLY A 195 3.48 9.99 5.22
CA GLY A 195 2.15 9.38 5.16
C GLY A 195 1.85 8.46 6.35
N ALA A 196 2.84 7.67 6.77
CA ALA A 196 2.68 6.77 7.92
C ALA A 196 2.55 7.53 9.25
N LEU A 197 3.34 8.58 9.44
CA LEU A 197 3.27 9.43 10.62
C LEU A 197 1.95 10.19 10.72
N LEU A 198 1.40 10.68 9.59
CA LEU A 198 0.06 11.29 9.58
C LEU A 198 -1.01 10.30 10.02
N LEU A 199 -1.02 9.10 9.43
CA LEU A 199 -2.02 8.08 9.78
C LEU A 199 -1.97 7.76 11.28
N ALA A 200 -0.78 7.50 11.82
CA ALA A 200 -0.59 7.22 13.24
C ALA A 200 -1.04 8.38 14.14
N ALA A 201 -0.75 9.63 13.76
CA ALA A 201 -1.15 10.80 14.54
C ALA A 201 -2.67 11.00 14.54
N PHE A 202 -3.33 10.80 13.41
CA PHE A 202 -4.78 10.90 13.30
C PHE A 202 -5.49 9.85 14.18
N GLU A 203 -4.95 8.63 14.24
CA GLU A 203 -5.46 7.59 15.13
C GLU A 203 -5.20 7.91 16.60
N GLN A 204 -3.98 8.34 16.96
CA GLN A 204 -3.63 8.69 18.33
C GLN A 204 -4.54 9.82 18.87
N LYS A 205 -4.91 10.77 18.02
CA LYS A 205 -5.83 11.86 18.36
C LYS A 205 -7.31 11.47 18.24
N GLN A 206 -7.62 10.23 17.86
CA GLN A 206 -8.99 9.74 17.66
C GLN A 206 -9.78 10.57 16.64
N TRP A 207 -9.09 11.13 15.63
CA TRP A 207 -9.72 11.80 14.49
C TRP A 207 -10.26 10.79 13.49
N ILE A 208 -9.60 9.64 13.43
CA ILE A 208 -10.02 8.51 12.61
C ILE A 208 -10.00 7.22 13.42
N SER A 209 -10.75 6.24 12.95
CA SER A 209 -10.74 4.86 13.45
C SER A 209 -10.71 3.88 12.29
N ARG A 210 -9.94 2.79 12.43
CA ARG A 210 -9.94 1.70 11.46
C ARG A 210 -10.99 0.66 11.85
N ILE A 211 -11.69 0.14 10.86
CA ILE A 211 -12.60 -0.98 11.10
C ILE A 211 -11.78 -2.28 11.11
N SER A 212 -11.83 -3.03 12.21
CA SER A 212 -11.06 -4.28 12.32
C SER A 212 -11.46 -5.28 11.24
N GLY A 213 -10.46 -5.86 10.57
CA GLY A 213 -10.65 -6.79 9.45
C GLY A 213 -10.91 -6.13 8.09
N TYR A 214 -11.11 -4.81 8.05
CA TYR A 214 -11.34 -4.05 6.82
C TYR A 214 -10.29 -2.95 6.67
N ARG A 215 -10.03 -2.53 5.42
CA ARG A 215 -9.14 -1.39 5.11
C ARG A 215 -9.82 -0.04 5.33
N GLU A 216 -11.09 -0.04 5.70
CA GLU A 216 -11.92 1.16 5.88
C GLU A 216 -11.44 2.03 7.03
N VAL A 217 -11.46 3.34 6.80
CA VAL A 217 -11.17 4.35 7.81
C VAL A 217 -12.40 5.24 7.97
N VAL A 218 -12.86 5.40 9.21
CA VAL A 218 -14.02 6.22 9.57
C VAL A 218 -13.55 7.46 10.33
N PHE A 219 -14.10 8.62 9.98
CA PHE A 219 -13.81 9.89 10.64
C PHE A 219 -14.78 10.15 11.80
N THR A 220 -14.23 10.53 12.95
CA THR A 220 -15.01 10.99 14.10
C THR A 220 -15.46 12.44 13.89
N ASP A 221 -16.43 12.92 14.66
CA ASP A 221 -16.86 14.33 14.55
C ASP A 221 -15.76 15.32 14.92
N SER A 222 -14.87 14.97 15.86
CA SER A 222 -13.67 15.75 16.14
C SER A 222 -12.69 15.71 14.97
N GLY A 223 -12.54 14.56 14.31
CA GLY A 223 -11.75 14.41 13.09
C GLY A 223 -12.25 15.28 11.96
N LYS A 224 -13.55 15.29 11.67
CA LYS A 224 -14.13 16.15 10.62
C LYS A 224 -13.81 17.63 10.85
N LYS A 225 -13.95 18.12 12.10
CA LYS A 225 -13.58 19.50 12.46
C LYS A 225 -12.08 19.76 12.29
N ALA A 226 -11.23 18.82 12.71
CA ALA A 226 -9.80 18.95 12.59
C ALA A 226 -9.33 18.96 11.13
N PHE A 227 -9.90 18.11 10.28
CA PHE A 227 -9.56 18.04 8.86
C PHE A 227 -9.98 19.32 8.12
N ASN A 228 -11.12 19.89 8.47
CA ASN A 228 -11.51 21.20 7.97
C ASN A 228 -10.53 22.30 8.42
N TYR A 229 -10.13 22.30 9.69
CA TYR A 229 -9.22 23.30 10.24
C TYR A 229 -7.80 23.22 9.66
N PHE A 230 -7.22 22.03 9.55
CA PHE A 230 -5.82 21.85 9.14
C PHE A 230 -5.61 21.72 7.63
N PHE A 231 -6.59 21.15 6.91
CA PHE A 231 -6.46 20.81 5.49
C PHE A 231 -7.54 21.44 4.61
N ASN A 232 -8.44 22.26 5.17
CA ASN A 232 -9.58 22.84 4.46
C ASN A 232 -10.48 21.82 3.75
N LEU A 233 -10.58 20.60 4.32
CA LEU A 233 -11.41 19.52 3.76
C LEU A 233 -12.75 19.42 4.49
N THR A 234 -13.84 19.31 3.72
CA THR A 234 -15.19 19.09 4.26
C THR A 234 -15.56 17.62 4.10
N LEU A 235 -15.89 16.95 5.21
CA LEU A 235 -16.07 15.50 5.33
C LEU A 235 -17.48 15.07 5.74
#